data_AF-A0A7K6FWK2-F1
#
_entry.id   AF-A0A7K6FWK2-F1
#
_cell.length_a   1.000
_cell.length_b   1.000
_cell.length_c   1.000
_cell.angle_alpha   90.00
_cell.angle_beta   90.00
_cell.angle_gamma   90.00
#
_symmetry.space_group_name_H-M   'P 1'
#
loop_
_entity.id
_entity.type
_entity.pdbx_description
1 polymer ?
#
loop_
_entity_poly.entity_id
_entity_poly.type
_entity_poly.pdbx_seq_one_letter_code
_entity_poly.pdbx_strand_id
1 'polypeptide(L)' 'ALGCGRTGTLLACYLCRARRLPAGDAIREIRRLRPGSVETPEQEQAVIRFCRCL' A
#
# COMPACT_ATOMS: atom_id res chain seq x y z
N ALA A 1 9.25 -1.95 13.91
CA ALA A 1 8.20 -1.14 14.57
C ALA A 1 6.85 -1.78 14.32
N LEU A 2 5.94 -1.83 15.30
CA LEU A 2 4.63 -2.46 15.11
C LEU A 2 3.74 -1.62 14.17
N GLY A 3 2.94 -2.29 13.34
CA GLY A 3 1.94 -1.64 12.48
C GLY A 3 2.48 -1.05 11.19
N CYS A 4 3.66 -1.44 10.69
CA CYS A 4 4.15 -0.98 9.39
C CYS A 4 3.57 -1.79 8.22
N GLY A 5 3.46 -3.11 8.33
CA GLY A 5 2.96 -3.98 7.25
C GLY A 5 1.47 -3.87 7.03
N ARG A 6 0.66 -4.40 7.96
CA ARG A 6 -0.81 -4.43 7.84
C ARG A 6 -1.43 -3.04 7.64
N THR A 7 -1.07 -2.06 8.48
CA THR A 7 -1.59 -0.69 8.35
C THR A 7 -1.08 -0.03 7.06
N GLY A 8 0.21 -0.21 6.71
CA GLY A 8 0.75 0.31 5.44
C GLY A 8 0.03 -0.25 4.22
N THR A 9 -0.33 -1.54 4.26
CA THR A 9 -1.08 -2.23 3.21
C THR A 9 -2.46 -1.60 3.02
N LEU A 10 -3.22 -1.42 4.11
CA LEU A 10 -4.54 -0.79 4.04
C LEU A 10 -4.47 0.68 3.61
N LEU A 11 -3.47 1.43 4.08
CA LEU A 11 -3.28 2.82 3.65
C LEU A 11 -2.93 2.91 2.15
N ALA A 12 -2.12 1.99 1.62
CA ALA A 12 -1.84 1.93 0.20
C ALA A 12 -3.10 1.60 -0.62
N CYS A 13 -3.92 0.63 -0.19
CA CYS A 13 -5.24 0.38 -0.79
C CYS A 13 -6.13 1.62 -0.74
N TYR A 14 -6.16 2.33 0.40
CA TYR A 14 -6.92 3.56 0.53
C TYR A 14 -6.46 4.63 -0.47
N LEU A 15 -5.15 4.80 -0.67
CA LEU A 15 -4.62 5.74 -1.67
C LEU A 15 -4.99 5.36 -3.11
N CYS A 16 -4.98 4.06 -3.46
CA CYS A 16 -5.50 3.57 -4.73
C CYS A 16 -6.95 4.05 -4.95
N ARG A 17 -7.82 3.89 -3.94
CA ARG A 17 -9.25 4.23 -4.04
C ARG A 17 -9.53 5.73 -4.01
N ALA A 18 -8.87 6.45 -3.11
CA ALA A 18 -9.16 7.85 -2.83
C ALA A 18 -8.49 8.80 -3.83
N ARG A 19 -7.31 8.42 -4.35
CA ARG A 19 -6.49 9.27 -5.21
C ARG A 19 -6.26 8.69 -6.61
N ARG A 20 -6.88 7.56 -6.94
CA ARG A 20 -6.71 6.85 -8.23
C ARG A 20 -5.23 6.54 -8.52
N LEU A 21 -4.41 6.37 -7.48
CA LEU A 21 -3.00 6.04 -7.67
C LEU A 21 -2.86 4.59 -8.12
N PRO A 22 -1.99 4.29 -9.09
CA PRO A 22 -1.55 2.92 -9.36
C PRO A 22 -0.95 2.28 -8.09
N ALA A 23 -1.08 0.96 -7.95
CA ALA A 23 -0.63 0.24 -6.76
C ALA A 23 0.85 0.52 -6.39
N GLY A 24 1.73 0.56 -7.39
CA GLY A 24 3.15 0.87 -7.18
C GLY A 24 3.37 2.29 -6.65
N ASP A 25 2.59 3.27 -7.11
CA ASP A 25 2.67 4.65 -6.64
C ASP A 25 2.13 4.78 -5.22
N ALA A 26 1.03 4.09 -4.92
CA ALA A 26 0.47 4.05 -3.58
C ALA A 26 1.45 3.45 -2.55
N ILE A 27 2.12 2.33 -2.89
CA ILE A 27 3.12 1.70 -2.03
C ILE A 27 4.33 2.62 -1.83
N ARG A 28 4.83 3.24 -2.91
CA ARG A 28 5.94 4.19 -2.84
C ARG A 28 5.61 5.38 -1.95
N GLU A 29 4.42 5.95 -2.09
CA GLU A 29 4.01 7.10 -1.29
C GLU A 29 3.88 6.75 0.20
N ILE A 30 3.30 5.60 0.53
CA ILE A 30 3.24 5.14 1.92
C ILE A 30 4.64 4.88 2.49
N ARG A 31 5.57 4.29 1.73
CA ARG A 31 6.97 4.11 2.16
C ARG A 31 7.72 5.43 2.33
N ARG A 32 7.41 6.43 1.49
CA ARG A 32 7.97 7.79 1.61
C ARG A 32 7.50 8.48 2.89
N LEU A 33 6.21 8.39 3.20
CA LEU A 33 5.61 8.99 4.40
C LEU A 33 6.00 8.23 5.68
N ARG A 34 6.11 6.91 5.59
CA ARG A 34 6.44 6.03 6.71
C ARG A 34 7.38 4.91 6.22
N PRO A 35 8.70 5.11 6.35
CA PRO A 35 9.69 4.10 5.97
C PRO A 35 9.43 2.75 6.63
N GLY A 36 9.58 1.67 5.84
CA GLY A 36 9.35 0.29 6.28
C GLY A 36 7.89 -0.18 6.19
N SER A 37 6.96 0.63 5.70
CA SER A 37 5.58 0.17 5.46
C SER A 37 5.45 -0.77 4.25
N VAL A 38 4.42 -1.64 4.31
CA VAL A 38 4.20 -2.75 3.36
C VAL A 38 5.42 -3.67 3.38
N GLU A 39 5.48 -4.53 4.39
CA GLU A 39 6.70 -5.22 4.84
C GLU A 39 7.04 -6.46 4.01
N THR A 40 6.05 -7.10 3.37
CA THR A 40 6.26 -8.37 2.66
C THR A 40 5.72 -8.34 1.23
N PRO A 41 6.26 -9.19 0.33
CA PRO A 41 5.76 -9.30 -1.05
C PRO A 41 4.26 -9.64 -1.13
N GLU A 42 3.75 -10.45 -0.21
CA GLU A 42 2.33 -10.83 -0.15
C GLU A 42 1.45 -9.61 0.13
N GLN A 43 1.94 -8.67 0.95
CA GLN A 43 1.25 -7.41 1.22
C GLN A 43 1.25 -6.49 -0.01
N GLU A 44 2.38 -6.36 -0.71
CA GLU A 44 2.43 -5.62 -1.98
C GLU A 44 1.44 -6.21 -3.00
N GLN A 45 1.42 -7.54 -3.10
CA GLN A 45 0.51 -8.24 -4.01
C GLN A 45 -0.96 -8.06 -3.63
N ALA A 46 -1.28 -7.94 -2.35
CA ALA A 46 -2.64 -7.62 -1.88
C ALA A 46 -3.08 -6.22 -2.36
N VAL A 47 -2.18 -5.22 -2.28
CA VAL A 47 -2.45 -3.87 -2.81
C VAL A 47 -2.68 -3.92 -4.32
N ILE A 48 -1.82 -4.61 -5.06
CA ILE A 48 -1.95 -4.76 -6.53
C ILE A 48 -3.29 -5.39 -6.91
N ARG A 49 -3.69 -6.48 -6.23
CA ARG A 49 -4.98 -7.14 -6.48
C ARG A 49 -6.15 -6.22 -6.17
N PHE A 50 -6.12 -5.53 -5.04
CA PHE A 50 -7.16 -4.57 -4.66
C PHE A 50 -7.29 -3.47 -5.71
N CYS A 51 -6.17 -2.83 -6.09
CA CYS A 51 -6.14 -1.71 -7.02
C CYS A 51 -6.66 -2.11 -8.43
N ARG A 52 -6.44 -3.36 -8.85
CA ARG A 52 -6.98 -3.91 -10.11
C ARG A 52 -8.50 -4.13 -10.10
N CYS A 53 -9.10 -4.29 -8.92
CA CYS A 53 -10.53 -4.51 -8.77
C CYS A 53 -11.32 -3.21 -8.51
N LEU A 54 -10.67 -2.05 -8.51
CA LEU A 54 -11.27 -0.72 -8.35
C LEU A 54 -11.73 -0.11 -9.68
#